data_AF-A0A5C6P6A0-F1
#
_entry.id   AF-A0A5C6P6A0-F1
#
_cell.length_a   1.000
_cell.length_b   1.000
_cell.length_c   1.000
_cell.angle_alpha   90.00
_cell.angle_beta   90.00
_cell.angle_gamma   90.00
#
_symmetry.space_group_name_H-M   'P 1'
#
loop_
_entity.id
_entity.type
_entity.pdbx_description
1 polymer ?
#
loop_
_entity_poly.entity_id
_entity_poly.type
_entity_poly.pdbx_seq_one_letter_code
_entity_poly.pdbx_strand_id
1 'polypeptide(L)'
;MPNRPSRPSQYIWVCWERLAESPVRRSFNSHLWESFDNVPGKAGDIESEWTMFRASIVEAADRCCGRKVVGACRGGNARTRWWAPAVRDAVWLKKESYRALLACGTPEAADRYRQAKRSAATVVAEAKTMGRVRGDGELLTTTWDVVDRWKEYFEDLLNPTNAPSNEEAGPGDLGIGSHISGAEVAEVVKKLLGGKAPGVDEIRPEFLKALEWRSSMVKRELSQKAKLSIYRSIFVPTLTYGHELWVMTERTRSRVQAAKMSFLHRVAGLSLRDRVRSSVIREELGVEPLLLCVERSQMRWLGHLVRIPPGCLPGEVLRACPFGRRPPGRPRTRWRDYVSRLAWERLGIPLDELEEVAGEREVWAS
;
A
#
# COMPACT_ATOMS: atom_id res chain seq x y z
N MET A 1 -10.08 -38.45 -27.80
CA MET A 1 -9.16 -37.96 -26.75
C MET A 1 -8.28 -36.88 -27.35
N PRO A 2 -8.59 -35.58 -27.20
CA PRO A 2 -7.66 -34.54 -27.61
C PRO A 2 -6.55 -34.42 -26.55
N ASN A 3 -5.32 -34.41 -27.03
CA ASN A 3 -4.11 -34.22 -26.23
C ASN A 3 -4.25 -32.98 -25.34
N ARG A 4 -4.04 -33.18 -24.03
CA ARG A 4 -3.86 -32.08 -23.06
C ARG A 4 -2.66 -31.24 -23.51
N PRO A 5 -2.76 -29.91 -23.62
CA PRO A 5 -1.56 -29.10 -23.69
C PRO A 5 -0.77 -29.32 -22.39
N SER A 6 0.47 -29.76 -22.55
CA SER A 6 1.44 -29.97 -21.49
C SER A 6 1.51 -28.71 -20.62
N ARG A 7 1.21 -28.83 -19.32
CA ARG A 7 1.35 -27.75 -18.34
C ARG A 7 2.81 -27.28 -18.30
N PRO A 8 3.11 -25.98 -18.46
CA PRO A 8 4.28 -25.40 -17.86
C PRO A 8 3.77 -24.35 -16.87
N SER A 9 3.35 -24.78 -15.67
CA SER A 9 3.18 -23.84 -14.55
C SER A 9 4.38 -23.92 -13.62
N GLN A 10 5.56 -23.91 -14.24
CA GLN A 10 6.79 -23.56 -13.56
C GLN A 10 6.79 -22.05 -13.46
N TYR A 11 6.35 -21.52 -12.33
CA TYR A 11 6.51 -20.11 -12.06
C TYR A 11 7.92 -19.91 -11.51
N ILE A 12 8.66 -19.02 -12.14
CA ILE A 12 9.96 -18.64 -11.65
C ILE A 12 9.76 -17.52 -10.63
N TRP A 13 10.17 -17.76 -9.39
CA TRP A 13 10.05 -16.82 -8.28
C TRP A 13 11.43 -16.44 -7.75
N VAL A 14 11.56 -15.20 -7.29
CA VAL A 14 12.73 -14.76 -6.53
C VAL A 14 12.77 -15.48 -5.17
N CYS A 15 13.90 -16.09 -4.82
CA CYS A 15 14.16 -16.77 -3.53
C CYS A 15 14.33 -15.77 -2.37
N TRP A 16 13.28 -15.02 -2.08
CA TRP A 16 13.26 -13.99 -1.02
C TRP A 16 13.74 -14.52 0.34
N GLU A 17 13.63 -15.83 0.63
CA GLU A 17 14.11 -16.43 1.89
C GLU A 17 15.62 -16.19 2.11
N ARG A 18 16.38 -16.07 1.03
CA ARG A 18 17.83 -15.80 1.08
C ARG A 18 18.19 -14.40 1.57
N LEU A 19 17.23 -13.47 1.63
CA LEU A 19 17.46 -12.14 2.24
C LEU A 19 17.65 -12.22 3.76
N ALA A 20 17.34 -13.35 4.39
CA ALA A 20 17.70 -13.61 5.78
C ALA A 20 19.23 -13.73 5.96
N GLU A 21 19.96 -14.11 4.91
CA GLU A 21 21.41 -14.23 4.93
C GLU A 21 22.08 -12.84 4.86
N SER A 22 22.89 -12.50 5.87
CA SER A 22 23.66 -11.25 5.93
C SER A 22 24.44 -10.89 4.65
N PRO A 23 25.17 -11.81 3.98
CA PRO A 23 25.90 -11.47 2.75
C PRO A 23 24.98 -11.18 1.56
N VAL A 24 23.89 -11.94 1.39
CA VAL A 24 22.90 -11.74 0.31
C VAL A 24 22.19 -10.41 0.51
N ARG A 25 21.80 -10.08 1.74
CA ARG A 25 21.17 -8.80 2.08
C ARG A 25 22.10 -7.61 1.81
N ARG A 26 23.41 -7.73 2.09
CA ARG A 26 24.39 -6.68 1.76
C ARG A 26 24.53 -6.48 0.26
N SER A 27 24.65 -7.57 -0.50
CA SER A 27 24.70 -7.51 -1.98
C SER A 27 23.42 -6.91 -2.58
N PHE A 28 22.25 -7.32 -2.07
CA PHE A 28 20.95 -6.76 -2.45
C PHE A 28 20.88 -5.25 -2.23
N ASN A 29 21.29 -4.78 -1.04
CA ASN A 29 21.33 -3.34 -0.77
C ASN A 29 22.31 -2.63 -1.72
N SER A 30 23.53 -3.17 -1.94
CA SER A 30 24.51 -2.56 -2.85
C SER A 30 23.97 -2.37 -4.26
N HIS A 31 23.44 -3.42 -4.88
CA HIS A 31 22.89 -3.37 -6.23
C HIS A 31 21.67 -2.46 -6.34
N LEU A 32 20.83 -2.43 -5.30
CA LEU A 32 19.68 -1.55 -5.30
C LEU A 32 20.10 -0.08 -5.28
N TRP A 33 21.10 0.25 -4.47
CA TRP A 33 21.59 1.62 -4.34
C TRP A 33 22.31 2.09 -5.62
N GLU A 34 23.13 1.24 -6.24
CA GLU A 34 23.68 1.49 -7.58
C GLU A 34 22.59 1.74 -8.63
N SER A 35 21.49 0.98 -8.59
CA SER A 35 20.36 1.17 -9.51
C SER A 35 19.69 2.52 -9.29
N PHE A 36 19.51 2.95 -8.04
CA PHE A 36 18.86 4.23 -7.72
C PHE A 36 19.69 5.46 -8.08
N ASP A 37 21.02 5.37 -8.08
CA ASP A 37 21.88 6.46 -8.57
C ASP A 37 21.68 6.71 -10.08
N ASN A 38 21.34 5.65 -10.83
CA ASN A 38 21.10 5.69 -12.26
C ASN A 38 19.68 6.18 -12.64
N VAL A 39 18.72 6.25 -11.71
CA VAL A 39 17.36 6.75 -12.00
C VAL A 39 17.44 8.24 -12.39
N PRO A 40 16.93 8.66 -13.57
CA PRO A 40 17.02 10.05 -14.01
C PRO A 40 16.29 10.99 -13.03
N GLY A 41 17.00 12.03 -12.57
CA GLY A 41 16.52 12.93 -11.52
C GLY A 41 15.56 14.03 -12.00
N LYS A 42 15.22 14.04 -13.30
CA LYS A 42 14.38 15.05 -13.94
C LYS A 42 13.19 14.41 -14.66
N ALA A 43 12.00 14.78 -14.18
CA ALA A 43 10.71 14.81 -14.86
C ALA A 43 10.25 13.49 -15.50
N GLY A 44 9.72 12.60 -14.67
CA GLY A 44 8.68 11.66 -15.07
C GLY A 44 7.44 11.87 -14.20
N ASP A 45 6.29 11.44 -14.71
CA ASP A 45 5.10 11.21 -13.89
C ASP A 45 5.44 10.32 -12.68
N ILE A 46 4.75 10.52 -11.55
CA ILE A 46 5.02 9.79 -10.29
C ILE A 46 4.95 8.28 -10.53
N GLU A 47 4.03 7.81 -11.38
CA GLU A 47 3.91 6.40 -11.76
C GLU A 47 5.12 5.87 -12.54
N SER A 48 5.76 6.72 -13.35
CA SER A 48 6.99 6.35 -14.08
C SER A 48 8.18 6.23 -13.13
N GLU A 49 8.31 7.17 -12.19
CA GLU A 49 9.33 7.08 -11.12
C GLU A 49 9.09 5.85 -10.24
N TRP A 50 7.83 5.56 -9.88
CA TRP A 50 7.46 4.38 -9.11
C TRP A 50 7.74 3.07 -9.87
N THR A 51 7.45 3.02 -11.17
CA THR A 51 7.71 1.85 -12.01
C THR A 51 9.21 1.54 -12.08
N MET A 52 10.05 2.57 -12.31
CA MET A 52 11.51 2.42 -12.29
C MET A 52 12.03 1.98 -10.92
N PHE A 53 11.46 2.54 -9.86
CA PHE A 53 11.78 2.21 -8.48
C PHE A 53 11.46 0.75 -8.14
N ARG A 54 10.24 0.30 -8.47
CA ARG A 54 9.78 -1.09 -8.33
C ARG A 54 10.66 -2.03 -9.14
N ALA A 55 10.92 -1.72 -10.41
CA ALA A 55 11.73 -2.55 -11.29
C ALA A 55 13.14 -2.76 -10.70
N SER A 56 13.76 -1.69 -10.18
CA SER A 56 15.07 -1.75 -9.53
C SER A 56 15.07 -2.67 -8.30
N ILE A 57 14.01 -2.64 -7.46
CA ILE A 57 13.88 -3.55 -6.31
C ILE A 57 13.77 -4.99 -6.77
N VAL A 58 12.91 -5.26 -7.74
CA VAL A 58 12.68 -6.62 -8.24
C VAL A 58 13.92 -7.17 -8.92
N GLU A 59 14.63 -6.36 -9.71
CA GLU A 59 15.85 -6.75 -10.40
C GLU A 59 17.01 -6.99 -9.42
N ALA A 60 17.20 -6.12 -8.43
CA ALA A 60 18.21 -6.34 -7.39
C ALA A 60 17.91 -7.63 -6.59
N ALA A 61 16.64 -7.90 -6.31
CA ALA A 61 16.23 -9.13 -5.64
C ALA A 61 16.49 -10.35 -6.53
N ASP A 62 16.19 -10.27 -7.83
CA ASP A 62 16.43 -11.36 -8.80
C ASP A 62 17.93 -11.69 -8.92
N ARG A 63 18.78 -10.66 -9.01
CA ARG A 63 20.25 -10.82 -9.08
C ARG A 63 20.84 -11.42 -7.80
N CYS A 64 20.38 -10.99 -6.62
CA CYS A 64 21.00 -11.39 -5.36
C CYS A 64 20.44 -12.68 -4.77
N CYS A 65 19.12 -12.82 -4.81
CA CYS A 65 18.43 -13.97 -4.25
C CYS A 65 18.37 -15.13 -5.25
N GLY A 66 18.49 -14.85 -6.54
CA GLY A 66 18.35 -15.84 -7.59
C GLY A 66 16.90 -16.33 -7.73
N ARG A 67 16.71 -17.21 -8.71
CA ARG A 67 15.40 -17.71 -9.15
C ARG A 67 15.19 -19.14 -8.70
N LYS A 68 14.02 -19.42 -8.13
CA LYS A 68 13.53 -20.78 -7.90
C LYS A 68 12.31 -21.05 -8.73
N VAL A 69 12.36 -22.17 -9.43
CA VAL A 69 11.21 -22.74 -10.10
C VAL A 69 10.28 -23.29 -9.03
N VAL A 70 9.18 -22.58 -8.78
CA VAL A 70 8.07 -23.08 -7.98
C VAL A 70 7.11 -23.76 -8.95
N GLY A 71 7.33 -25.06 -9.11
CA GLY A 71 6.66 -25.85 -10.15
C GLY A 71 7.10 -27.30 -10.20
N ALA A 72 7.28 -27.92 -9.05
CA ALA A 72 7.15 -29.35 -8.88
C ALA A 72 6.68 -29.54 -7.44
N CYS A 73 5.51 -30.15 -7.25
CA CYS A 73 5.04 -30.55 -5.93
C CYS A 73 6.00 -31.60 -5.36
N ARG A 74 7.14 -31.21 -4.81
CA ARG A 74 7.82 -32.03 -3.82
C ARG A 74 7.09 -31.81 -2.50
N GLY A 75 6.15 -32.70 -2.22
CA GLY A 75 5.52 -32.88 -0.92
C GLY A 75 5.04 -31.59 -0.26
N GLY A 76 3.96 -31.01 -0.79
CA GLY A 76 3.23 -29.99 -0.02
C GLY A 76 2.85 -30.58 1.34
N ASN A 77 3.15 -29.86 2.41
CA ASN A 77 2.84 -30.19 3.80
C ASN A 77 1.53 -31.02 3.91
N ALA A 78 1.64 -32.26 4.35
CA ALA A 78 0.51 -33.17 4.61
C ALA A 78 -0.36 -32.73 5.81
N ARG A 79 -0.33 -31.45 6.19
CA ARG A 79 -0.90 -30.94 7.44
C ARG A 79 -2.37 -30.57 7.37
N THR A 80 -3.01 -30.59 6.19
CA THR A 80 -4.47 -30.42 6.10
C THR A 80 -5.07 -31.53 5.24
N ARG A 81 -5.57 -32.56 5.93
CA ARG A 81 -6.19 -33.77 5.37
C ARG A 81 -7.37 -33.46 4.42
N TRP A 82 -7.98 -32.28 4.54
CA TRP A 82 -9.08 -31.80 3.69
C TRP A 82 -8.61 -31.09 2.40
N TRP A 83 -7.31 -30.83 2.21
CA TRP A 83 -6.77 -30.13 1.03
C TRP A 83 -6.53 -31.08 -0.17
N ALA A 84 -7.58 -31.77 -0.60
CA ALA A 84 -7.56 -32.77 -1.66
C ALA A 84 -7.42 -32.18 -3.08
N PRO A 85 -7.05 -32.97 -4.11
CA PRO A 85 -7.05 -32.54 -5.52
C PRO A 85 -8.34 -31.83 -5.96
N ALA A 86 -9.51 -32.36 -5.59
CA ALA A 86 -10.81 -31.78 -5.93
C ALA A 86 -11.01 -30.35 -5.38
N VAL A 87 -10.55 -30.09 -4.15
CA VAL A 87 -10.59 -28.74 -3.54
C VAL A 87 -9.69 -27.78 -4.30
N ARG A 88 -8.49 -28.25 -4.71
CA ARG A 88 -7.54 -27.44 -5.49
C ARG A 88 -8.10 -27.08 -6.85
N ASP A 89 -8.73 -28.03 -7.54
CA ASP A 89 -9.31 -27.82 -8.86
C ASP A 89 -10.49 -26.84 -8.81
N ALA A 90 -11.38 -26.97 -7.82
CA ALA A 90 -12.50 -26.04 -7.64
C ALA A 90 -12.04 -24.61 -7.29
N VAL A 91 -11.03 -24.48 -6.42
CA VAL A 91 -10.43 -23.18 -6.07
C VAL A 91 -9.69 -22.56 -7.25
N TRP A 92 -9.03 -23.37 -8.07
CA TRP A 92 -8.38 -22.92 -9.29
C TRP A 92 -9.39 -22.37 -10.29
N LEU A 93 -10.48 -23.10 -10.56
CA LEU A 93 -11.55 -22.68 -11.47
C LEU A 93 -12.20 -21.37 -11.03
N LYS A 94 -12.39 -21.17 -9.71
CA LYS A 94 -12.83 -19.90 -9.12
C LYS A 94 -11.84 -18.76 -9.44
N LYS A 95 -10.54 -18.98 -9.28
CA LYS A 95 -9.50 -17.96 -9.54
C LYS A 95 -9.41 -17.62 -11.03
N GLU A 96 -9.49 -18.62 -11.90
CA GLU A 96 -9.49 -18.43 -13.35
C GLU A 96 -10.72 -17.64 -13.82
N SER A 97 -11.91 -17.99 -13.32
CA SER A 97 -13.15 -17.26 -13.62
C SER A 97 -13.12 -15.81 -13.12
N TYR A 98 -12.46 -15.54 -11.99
CA TYR A 98 -12.28 -14.17 -11.49
C TYR A 98 -11.34 -13.35 -12.39
N ARG A 99 -10.25 -13.95 -12.87
CA ARG A 99 -9.35 -13.30 -13.84
C ARG A 99 -10.06 -13.00 -15.15
N ALA A 100 -10.88 -13.93 -15.63
CA ALA A 100 -11.71 -13.72 -16.82
C ALA A 100 -12.71 -12.56 -16.63
N LEU A 101 -13.37 -12.48 -15.47
CA LEU A 101 -14.26 -11.36 -15.13
C LEU A 101 -13.53 -10.01 -15.13
N LEU A 102 -12.33 -9.93 -14.54
CA LEU A 102 -11.53 -8.71 -14.54
C LEU A 102 -11.08 -8.30 -15.96
N ALA A 103 -10.84 -9.26 -16.84
CA ALA A 103 -10.33 -9.00 -18.18
C ALA A 103 -11.40 -8.51 -19.17
N CYS A 104 -12.62 -9.04 -19.10
CA CYS A 104 -13.66 -8.72 -20.09
C CYS A 104 -14.90 -8.01 -19.52
N GLY A 105 -15.09 -8.00 -18.20
CA GLY A 105 -16.22 -7.32 -17.54
C GLY A 105 -17.61 -7.79 -17.95
N THR A 106 -17.73 -8.87 -18.73
CA THR A 106 -19.01 -9.26 -19.33
C THR A 106 -19.94 -9.93 -18.31
N PRO A 107 -21.27 -9.84 -18.51
CA PRO A 107 -22.24 -10.54 -17.68
C PRO A 107 -21.98 -12.05 -17.62
N GLU A 108 -21.58 -12.70 -18.72
CA GLU A 108 -21.32 -14.15 -18.72
C GLU A 108 -20.05 -14.51 -17.93
N ALA A 109 -19.04 -13.64 -17.90
CA ALA A 109 -17.87 -13.83 -17.05
C ALA A 109 -18.23 -13.67 -15.56
N ALA A 110 -19.16 -12.76 -15.24
CA ALA A 110 -19.66 -12.58 -13.88
C ALA A 110 -20.48 -13.78 -13.40
N ASP A 111 -21.31 -14.36 -14.28
CA ASP A 111 -22.07 -15.58 -14.01
C ASP A 111 -21.14 -16.78 -13.78
N ARG A 112 -20.14 -16.97 -14.66
CA ARG A 112 -19.13 -18.03 -14.52
C ARG A 112 -18.37 -17.92 -13.20
N TYR A 113 -17.94 -16.72 -12.82
CA TYR A 113 -17.33 -16.50 -11.51
C TYR A 113 -18.28 -16.81 -10.34
N ARG A 114 -19.55 -16.39 -10.43
CA ARG A 114 -20.55 -16.68 -9.39
C ARG A 114 -20.81 -18.19 -9.23
N GLN A 115 -20.81 -18.95 -10.32
CA GLN A 115 -20.96 -20.41 -10.30
C GLN A 115 -19.71 -21.09 -9.72
N ALA A 116 -18.51 -20.74 -10.21
CA ALA A 116 -17.25 -21.29 -9.72
C ALA A 116 -16.99 -20.95 -8.24
N LYS A 117 -17.39 -19.75 -7.79
CA LYS A 117 -17.33 -19.34 -6.37
C LYS A 117 -18.23 -20.20 -5.49
N ARG A 118 -19.47 -20.50 -5.93
CA ARG A 118 -20.40 -21.36 -5.21
C ARG A 118 -19.89 -22.80 -5.16
N SER A 119 -19.49 -23.37 -6.30
CA SER A 119 -18.90 -24.71 -6.37
C SER A 119 -17.67 -24.87 -5.46
N ALA A 120 -16.73 -23.92 -5.50
CA ALA A 120 -15.57 -23.95 -4.61
C ALA A 120 -15.95 -23.85 -3.13
N ALA A 121 -16.99 -23.08 -2.78
CA ALA A 121 -17.47 -23.01 -1.41
C ALA A 121 -18.07 -24.34 -0.94
N THR A 122 -18.88 -24.99 -1.77
CA THR A 122 -19.47 -26.31 -1.49
C THR A 122 -18.37 -27.36 -1.30
N VAL A 123 -17.44 -27.48 -2.25
CA VAL A 123 -16.36 -28.48 -2.20
C VAL A 123 -15.44 -28.27 -0.98
N VAL A 124 -15.17 -27.01 -0.60
CA VAL A 124 -14.39 -26.71 0.60
C VAL A 124 -15.17 -27.05 1.87
N ALA A 125 -16.48 -26.79 1.91
CA ALA A 125 -17.32 -27.13 3.05
C ALA A 125 -17.38 -28.65 3.26
N GLU A 126 -17.63 -29.41 2.18
CA GLU A 126 -17.67 -30.87 2.17
C GLU A 126 -16.33 -31.48 2.61
N ALA A 127 -15.21 -30.98 2.06
CA ALA A 127 -13.90 -31.46 2.43
C ALA A 127 -13.57 -31.18 3.90
N LYS A 128 -13.98 -30.02 4.43
CA LYS A 128 -13.83 -29.69 5.86
C LYS A 128 -14.71 -30.56 6.75
N THR A 129 -15.91 -30.94 6.30
CA THR A 129 -16.76 -31.89 7.03
C THR A 129 -16.18 -33.32 7.01
N MET A 130 -15.58 -33.78 5.90
CA MET A 130 -14.90 -35.07 5.84
C MET A 130 -13.61 -35.10 6.66
N GLY A 131 -12.93 -33.96 6.81
CA GLY A 131 -11.79 -33.79 7.72
C GLY A 131 -12.14 -33.89 9.21
N ARG A 132 -13.43 -33.99 9.57
CA ARG A 132 -13.94 -34.05 10.95
C ARG A 132 -14.07 -35.47 11.52
N VAL A 133 -13.73 -36.50 10.74
CA VAL A 133 -13.76 -37.92 11.15
C VAL A 133 -12.43 -38.29 11.85
N ARG A 134 -12.49 -38.87 13.06
CA ARG A 134 -11.29 -39.37 13.77
C ARG A 134 -10.64 -40.52 12.98
N GLY A 135 -9.38 -40.85 13.26
CA GLY A 135 -8.66 -41.96 12.60
C GLY A 135 -9.32 -43.34 12.78
N ASP A 136 -10.31 -43.41 13.65
CA ASP A 136 -10.97 -44.58 14.20
C ASP A 136 -12.47 -44.63 13.84
N GLY A 137 -12.96 -43.71 12.99
CA GLY A 137 -14.25 -43.83 12.30
C GLY A 137 -15.48 -43.26 13.00
N GLU A 138 -15.41 -42.76 14.23
CA GLU A 138 -16.55 -42.09 14.88
C GLU A 138 -16.68 -40.60 14.51
N LEU A 139 -17.93 -40.19 14.25
CA LEU A 139 -18.35 -38.82 13.98
C LEU A 139 -18.42 -38.02 15.28
N LEU A 140 -17.71 -36.88 15.36
CA LEU A 140 -17.91 -35.91 16.43
C LEU A 140 -19.26 -35.21 16.25
N THR A 141 -20.27 -35.63 17.00
CA THR A 141 -21.64 -35.11 16.93
C THR A 141 -21.96 -34.07 18.01
N THR A 142 -21.18 -34.02 19.08
CA THR A 142 -21.39 -33.11 20.22
C THR A 142 -20.63 -31.79 20.06
N THR A 143 -21.32 -30.67 20.33
CA THR A 143 -20.81 -29.30 20.19
C THR A 143 -19.56 -29.03 21.02
N TRP A 144 -19.40 -29.69 22.17
CA TRP A 144 -18.26 -29.54 23.07
C TRP A 144 -16.96 -30.10 22.47
N ASP A 145 -17.00 -31.28 21.84
CA ASP A 145 -15.80 -31.90 21.24
C ASP A 145 -15.28 -31.12 20.03
N VAL A 146 -16.18 -30.41 19.34
CA VAL A 146 -15.82 -29.49 18.26
C VAL A 146 -15.06 -28.29 18.82
N VAL A 147 -15.55 -27.72 19.93
CA VAL A 147 -14.95 -26.54 20.56
C VAL A 147 -13.58 -26.90 21.13
N ASP A 148 -13.43 -28.05 21.78
CA ASP A 148 -12.14 -28.48 22.35
C ASP A 148 -11.09 -28.74 21.26
N ARG A 149 -11.47 -29.38 20.14
CA ARG A 149 -10.53 -29.58 19.03
C ARG A 149 -10.18 -28.27 18.31
N TRP A 150 -11.09 -27.30 18.27
CA TRP A 150 -10.78 -25.95 17.80
C TRP A 150 -9.89 -25.18 18.79
N LYS A 151 -10.06 -25.41 20.09
CA LYS A 151 -9.24 -24.81 21.15
C LYS A 151 -7.80 -25.31 21.07
N GLU A 152 -7.58 -26.62 20.95
CA GLU A 152 -6.25 -27.21 20.73
C GLU A 152 -5.59 -26.67 19.46
N TYR A 153 -6.34 -26.60 18.35
CA TYR A 153 -5.85 -26.03 17.09
C TYR A 153 -5.45 -24.55 17.22
N PHE A 154 -6.23 -23.75 17.96
CA PHE A 154 -5.93 -22.33 18.17
C PHE A 154 -4.82 -22.10 19.19
N GLU A 155 -4.69 -22.92 20.23
CA GLU A 155 -3.58 -22.86 21.19
C GLU A 155 -2.24 -23.13 20.48
N ASP A 156 -2.17 -24.16 19.64
CA ASP A 156 -0.98 -24.47 18.84
C ASP A 156 -0.67 -23.39 17.79
N LEU A 157 -1.70 -22.76 17.22
CA LEU A 157 -1.54 -21.74 16.18
C LEU A 157 -1.16 -20.36 16.74
N LEU A 158 -1.63 -20.02 17.95
CA LEU A 158 -1.47 -18.69 18.54
C LEU A 158 -0.35 -18.59 19.57
N ASN A 159 0.08 -19.70 20.18
CA ASN A 159 1.15 -19.73 21.18
C ASN A 159 2.30 -20.67 20.77
N PRO A 160 3.16 -20.29 19.81
CA PRO A 160 4.39 -21.04 19.55
C PRO A 160 5.32 -20.96 20.78
N THR A 161 5.87 -22.10 21.19
CA THR A 161 6.60 -22.37 22.46
C THR A 161 7.87 -21.52 22.72
N ASN A 162 8.17 -20.52 21.89
CA ASN A 162 9.26 -19.57 22.12
C ASN A 162 8.75 -18.13 21.94
N ALA A 163 7.98 -17.64 22.93
CA ALA A 163 7.67 -16.22 23.08
C ALA A 163 8.54 -15.64 24.21
N PRO A 164 9.32 -14.56 23.98
CA PRO A 164 10.02 -13.88 25.05
C PRO A 164 9.00 -13.16 25.97
N SER A 165 9.30 -13.18 27.27
CA SER A 165 8.48 -12.63 28.36
C SER A 165 8.07 -11.17 28.13
N ASN A 166 6.78 -10.90 28.34
CA ASN A 166 6.21 -9.55 28.35
C ASN A 166 6.75 -8.75 29.55
N GLU A 167 7.37 -7.59 29.29
CA GLU A 167 7.46 -6.53 30.29
C GLU A 167 6.16 -5.73 30.29
N GLU A 168 5.66 -5.44 31.49
CA GLU A 168 4.40 -4.75 31.76
C GLU A 168 4.40 -3.31 31.24
N ALA A 169 3.29 -2.91 30.61
CA ALA A 169 3.05 -1.53 30.20
C ALA A 169 2.55 -0.70 31.39
N GLY A 170 3.36 0.29 31.81
CA GLY A 170 2.97 1.32 32.78
C GLY A 170 1.86 2.26 32.27
N PRO A 171 1.25 3.04 33.18
CA PRO A 171 0.03 3.78 32.90
C PRO A 171 0.28 4.99 31.99
N GLY A 172 -0.70 5.26 31.12
CA GLY A 172 -0.63 6.20 30.03
C GLY A 172 -0.43 7.66 30.47
N ASP A 173 0.58 8.29 29.89
CA ASP A 173 0.74 9.74 29.90
C ASP A 173 0.07 10.36 28.65
N LEU A 174 -0.78 11.35 28.90
CA LEU A 174 -1.46 12.17 27.92
C LEU A 174 -0.47 13.21 27.37
N GLY A 175 0.48 12.72 26.55
CA GLY A 175 1.45 13.54 25.84
C GLY A 175 1.00 13.94 24.44
N ILE A 176 1.02 15.25 24.17
CA ILE A 176 1.03 15.90 22.85
C ILE A 176 1.60 15.00 21.75
N GLY A 177 0.78 14.70 20.73
CA GLY A 177 1.10 13.75 19.65
C GLY A 177 2.53 13.89 19.13
N SER A 178 3.37 12.96 19.56
CA SER A 178 4.78 12.86 19.24
C SER A 178 4.99 12.71 17.73
N HIS A 179 6.12 13.22 17.24
CA HIS A 179 6.57 13.00 15.88
C HIS A 179 6.64 11.50 15.58
N ILE A 180 6.17 11.07 14.40
CA ILE A 180 6.38 9.70 13.93
C ILE A 180 7.89 9.45 13.91
N SER A 181 8.34 8.59 14.81
CA SER A 181 9.77 8.29 14.97
C SER A 181 10.20 7.31 13.89
N GLY A 182 11.45 7.41 13.42
CA GLY A 182 12.03 6.35 12.59
C GLY A 182 12.06 4.99 13.30
N ALA A 183 11.93 4.95 14.63
CA ALA A 183 11.77 3.71 15.40
C ALA A 183 10.35 3.15 15.25
N GLU A 184 9.34 4.03 15.27
CA GLU A 184 7.94 3.66 15.07
C GLU A 184 7.72 3.07 13.67
N VAL A 185 8.27 3.69 12.63
CA VAL A 185 8.21 3.15 11.26
C VAL A 185 8.94 1.81 11.14
N ALA A 186 10.11 1.66 11.76
CA ALA A 186 10.85 0.40 11.74
C ALA A 186 10.08 -0.72 12.47
N GLU A 187 9.41 -0.40 13.58
CA GLU A 187 8.53 -1.33 14.27
C GLU A 187 7.30 -1.70 13.44
N VAL A 188 6.69 -0.74 12.75
CA VAL A 188 5.59 -1.01 11.80
C VAL A 188 6.05 -1.92 10.65
N VAL A 189 7.22 -1.66 10.07
CA VAL A 189 7.80 -2.48 9.00
C VAL A 189 8.14 -3.88 9.50
N LYS A 190 8.68 -4.03 10.71
CA LYS A 190 8.90 -5.35 11.34
C LYS A 190 7.60 -6.12 11.54
N LYS A 191 6.53 -5.43 11.95
CA LYS A 191 5.18 -5.98 12.16
C LYS A 191 4.47 -6.42 10.87
N LEU A 192 4.98 -6.07 9.68
CA LEU A 192 4.42 -6.59 8.43
C LEU A 192 4.45 -8.13 8.43
N LEU A 193 3.36 -8.77 8.03
CA LEU A 193 3.31 -10.23 7.98
C LEU A 193 4.16 -10.75 6.82
N GLY A 194 5.11 -11.64 7.12
CA GLY A 194 5.95 -12.31 6.12
C GLY A 194 5.27 -13.53 5.48
N GLY A 195 5.87 -14.08 4.43
CA GLY A 195 5.39 -15.23 3.67
C GLY A 195 4.18 -14.93 2.78
N LYS A 196 3.76 -13.67 2.64
CA LYS A 196 2.62 -13.30 1.81
C LYS A 196 3.00 -13.28 0.34
N ALA A 197 2.02 -13.66 -0.50
CA ALA A 197 2.18 -13.49 -1.94
C ALA A 197 2.33 -11.99 -2.27
N PRO A 198 3.20 -11.63 -3.21
CA PRO A 198 3.32 -10.27 -3.71
C PRO A 198 1.98 -9.77 -4.23
N GLY A 199 1.70 -8.49 -3.98
CA GLY A 199 0.53 -7.79 -4.54
C GLY A 199 0.69 -7.49 -6.03
N VAL A 200 -0.16 -6.62 -6.56
CA VAL A 200 -0.08 -6.16 -7.97
C VAL A 200 1.28 -5.52 -8.30
N ASP A 201 1.94 -5.00 -7.27
CA ASP A 201 3.24 -4.33 -7.34
C ASP A 201 4.42 -5.29 -7.34
N GLU A 202 4.21 -6.61 -7.22
CA GLU A 202 5.26 -7.64 -7.14
C GLU A 202 6.27 -7.50 -5.98
N ILE A 203 6.19 -6.43 -5.19
CA ILE A 203 7.01 -6.19 -4.02
C ILE A 203 6.49 -7.04 -2.87
N ARG A 204 7.34 -7.92 -2.36
CA ARG A 204 7.05 -8.68 -1.16
C ARG A 204 7.46 -7.89 0.10
N PRO A 205 6.76 -8.06 1.24
CA PRO A 205 7.10 -7.39 2.49
C PRO A 205 8.55 -7.63 2.95
N GLU A 206 9.14 -8.77 2.58
CA GLU A 206 10.51 -9.13 2.98
C GLU A 206 11.56 -8.30 2.24
N PHE A 207 11.27 -7.85 1.02
CA PHE A 207 12.10 -6.86 0.35
C PHE A 207 12.13 -5.59 1.18
N LEU A 208 10.96 -5.09 1.59
CA LEU A 208 10.85 -3.88 2.42
C LEU A 208 11.50 -4.01 3.80
N LYS A 209 11.43 -5.19 4.41
CA LYS A 209 12.10 -5.50 5.70
C LYS A 209 13.61 -5.63 5.58
N ALA A 210 14.10 -6.11 4.44
CA ALA A 210 15.53 -6.26 4.17
C ALA A 210 16.23 -4.93 3.81
N LEU A 211 15.43 -3.93 3.43
CA LEU A 211 15.89 -2.57 3.16
C LEU A 211 16.22 -1.86 4.46
N GLU A 212 17.47 -1.46 4.61
CA GLU A 212 17.96 -0.69 5.75
C GLU A 212 17.67 0.81 5.59
N TRP A 213 16.43 1.18 5.27
CA TRP A 213 16.02 2.56 4.93
C TRP A 213 16.51 3.63 5.91
N ARG A 214 16.50 3.30 7.21
CA ARG A 214 16.95 4.20 8.27
C ARG A 214 18.45 4.46 8.21
N SER A 215 19.24 3.43 7.92
CA SER A 215 20.69 3.54 7.83
C SER A 215 21.06 4.23 6.52
N SER A 216 20.40 3.87 5.41
CA SER A 216 20.75 4.36 4.07
C SER A 216 20.38 5.83 3.83
N MET A 217 19.24 6.32 4.36
CA MET A 217 18.90 7.76 4.26
C MET A 217 19.86 8.66 5.07
N VAL A 218 20.45 8.13 6.14
CA VAL A 218 21.39 8.86 7.01
C VAL A 218 22.84 8.71 6.52
N LYS A 219 23.18 7.60 5.87
CA LYS A 219 24.49 7.37 5.25
C LYS A 219 24.75 8.40 4.14
N ARG A 220 25.99 8.90 4.09
CA ARG A 220 26.52 9.74 2.99
C ARG A 220 26.74 8.96 1.69
N GLU A 221 26.64 7.63 1.77
CA GLU A 221 26.91 6.70 0.67
C GLU A 221 25.87 6.80 -0.47
N LEU A 222 24.63 7.21 -0.17
CA LEU A 222 23.63 7.42 -1.22
C LEU A 222 23.72 8.83 -1.79
N SER A 223 23.65 8.93 -3.12
CA SER A 223 23.54 10.22 -3.78
C SER A 223 22.28 10.96 -3.33
N GLN A 224 22.35 12.29 -3.28
CA GLN A 224 21.18 13.13 -3.04
C GLN A 224 20.06 12.85 -4.05
N LYS A 225 20.44 12.47 -5.28
CA LYS A 225 19.53 12.09 -6.37
C LYS A 225 18.72 10.84 -6.05
N ALA A 226 19.36 9.77 -5.57
CA ALA A 226 18.67 8.54 -5.14
C ALA A 226 17.73 8.82 -3.95
N LYS A 227 18.17 9.62 -2.98
CA LYS A 227 17.33 10.02 -1.84
C LYS A 227 16.12 10.87 -2.26
N LEU A 228 16.28 11.75 -3.25
CA LEU A 228 15.18 12.53 -3.84
C LEU A 228 14.22 11.67 -4.66
N SER A 229 14.70 10.61 -5.33
CA SER A 229 13.81 9.66 -6.01
C SER A 229 12.89 8.97 -5.00
N ILE A 230 13.43 8.49 -3.88
CA ILE A 230 12.61 7.91 -2.79
C ILE A 230 11.63 8.92 -2.20
N TYR A 231 12.05 10.18 -2.04
CA TYR A 231 11.17 11.25 -1.58
C TYR A 231 9.94 11.39 -2.49
N ARG A 232 10.15 11.42 -3.81
CA ARG A 232 9.08 11.63 -4.79
C ARG A 232 8.19 10.40 -4.95
N SER A 233 8.76 9.19 -4.97
CA SER A 233 8.01 7.97 -5.27
C SER A 233 7.28 7.36 -4.08
N ILE A 234 7.82 7.52 -2.87
CA ILE A 234 7.22 6.92 -1.66
C ILE A 234 6.70 8.00 -0.73
N PHE A 235 7.57 8.93 -0.34
CA PHE A 235 7.24 9.84 0.75
C PHE A 235 6.12 10.81 0.37
N VAL A 236 6.18 11.41 -0.82
CA VAL A 236 5.15 12.33 -1.30
C VAL A 236 3.79 11.64 -1.42
N PRO A 237 3.60 10.54 -2.18
CA PRO A 237 2.30 9.87 -2.30
C PRO A 237 1.74 9.39 -0.97
N THR A 238 2.60 8.88 -0.08
CA THR A 238 2.17 8.47 1.27
C THR A 238 1.66 9.65 2.08
N LEU A 239 2.41 10.77 2.08
CA LEU A 239 2.05 11.94 2.88
C LEU A 239 0.87 12.70 2.28
N THR A 240 0.70 12.69 0.96
CA THR A 240 -0.40 13.37 0.27
C THR A 240 -1.55 12.42 -0.05
N TYR A 241 -1.65 11.24 0.58
CA TYR A 241 -2.76 10.35 0.28
C TYR A 241 -4.11 11.00 0.63
N GLY A 242 -5.00 11.13 -0.38
CA GLY A 242 -6.33 11.73 -0.21
C GLY A 242 -6.36 13.25 0.01
N HIS A 243 -5.25 13.95 -0.23
CA HIS A 243 -5.12 15.40 0.02
C HIS A 243 -6.12 16.26 -0.77
N GLU A 244 -6.62 15.77 -1.89
CA GLU A 244 -7.65 16.41 -2.72
C GLU A 244 -8.91 16.74 -1.92
N LEU A 245 -9.21 15.94 -0.89
CA LEU A 245 -10.39 16.09 -0.03
C LEU A 245 -10.09 16.71 1.34
N TRP A 246 -8.83 17.12 1.59
CA TRP A 246 -8.45 17.67 2.89
C TRP A 246 -8.89 19.12 3.06
N VAL A 247 -9.32 19.47 4.29
CA VAL A 247 -9.45 20.86 4.70
C VAL A 247 -8.10 21.31 5.26
N MET A 248 -7.41 22.21 4.55
CA MET A 248 -6.08 22.68 4.97
C MET A 248 -6.20 23.76 6.03
N THR A 249 -6.19 23.35 7.30
CA THR A 249 -6.01 24.25 8.44
C THR A 249 -4.55 24.67 8.59
N GLU A 250 -4.28 25.76 9.31
CA GLU A 250 -2.91 26.22 9.55
C GLU A 250 -2.05 25.19 10.28
N ARG A 251 -2.69 24.44 11.21
CA ARG A 251 -2.06 23.31 11.88
C ARG A 251 -1.68 22.20 10.90
N THR A 252 -2.56 21.86 9.96
CA THR A 252 -2.28 20.83 8.94
C THR A 252 -1.15 21.28 8.02
N ARG A 253 -1.19 22.54 7.54
CA ARG A 253 -0.15 23.13 6.69
C ARG A 253 1.22 23.09 7.36
N SER A 254 1.29 23.52 8.61
CA SER A 254 2.52 23.47 9.42
C SER A 254 3.06 22.04 9.57
N ARG A 255 2.18 21.05 9.82
CA ARG A 255 2.58 19.64 9.95
C ARG A 255 3.11 19.06 8.63
N VAL A 256 2.44 19.35 7.51
CA VAL A 256 2.88 18.88 6.18
C VAL A 256 4.23 19.49 5.82
N GLN A 257 4.42 20.79 6.06
CA GLN A 257 5.70 21.46 5.85
C GLN A 257 6.79 20.88 6.74
N ALA A 258 6.53 20.69 8.03
CA ALA A 258 7.49 20.13 8.97
C ALA A 258 7.89 18.70 8.59
N ALA A 259 6.93 17.86 8.19
CA ALA A 259 7.20 16.50 7.71
C ALA A 259 8.08 16.50 6.46
N LYS A 260 7.75 17.35 5.47
CA LYS A 260 8.57 17.54 4.27
C LYS A 260 9.99 17.99 4.61
N MET A 261 10.12 19.05 5.39
CA MET A 261 11.42 19.64 5.70
C MET A 261 12.29 18.67 6.51
N SER A 262 11.71 17.91 7.44
CA SER A 262 12.41 16.85 8.17
C SER A 262 13.03 15.81 7.22
N PHE A 263 12.34 15.47 6.13
CA PHE A 263 12.88 14.58 5.11
C PHE A 263 14.00 15.27 4.32
N LEU A 264 13.76 16.49 3.81
CA LEU A 264 14.74 17.22 2.99
C LEU A 264 16.05 17.52 3.74
N HIS A 265 16.00 17.78 5.04
CA HIS A 265 17.20 17.94 5.87
C HIS A 265 18.06 16.66 5.86
N ARG A 266 17.43 15.48 5.94
CA ARG A 266 18.16 14.20 5.86
C ARG A 266 18.74 13.94 4.47
N VAL A 267 18.02 14.34 3.42
CA VAL A 267 18.50 14.26 2.04
C VAL A 267 19.76 15.11 1.87
N ALA A 268 19.71 16.36 2.35
CA ALA A 268 20.82 17.30 2.30
C ALA A 268 21.96 16.95 3.29
N GLY A 269 21.75 16.03 4.23
CA GLY A 269 22.71 15.73 5.30
C GLY A 269 22.84 16.85 6.33
N LEU A 270 21.84 17.73 6.41
CA LEU A 270 21.80 18.87 7.31
C LEU A 270 21.12 18.52 8.63
N SER A 271 21.70 18.99 9.72
CA SER A 271 21.12 18.97 11.05
C SER A 271 20.38 20.27 11.35
N LEU A 272 19.53 20.28 12.38
CA LEU A 272 18.89 21.52 12.84
C LEU A 272 19.91 22.52 13.44
N ARG A 273 21.11 22.06 13.80
CA ARG A 273 22.18 22.92 14.34
C ARG A 273 22.81 23.81 13.27
N ASP A 274 22.73 23.39 12.01
CA ASP A 274 23.29 24.13 10.88
C ASP A 274 22.50 25.40 10.55
N ARG A 275 21.29 25.56 11.14
CA ARG A 275 20.42 26.75 11.02
C ARG A 275 20.20 27.23 9.58
N VAL A 276 20.30 26.32 8.61
CA VAL A 276 20.05 26.60 7.19
C VAL A 276 18.56 26.87 6.99
N ARG A 277 18.24 27.93 6.25
CA ARG A 277 16.84 28.30 5.96
C ARG A 277 16.18 27.24 5.07
N SER A 278 14.91 26.92 5.36
CA SER A 278 14.11 25.97 4.57
C SER A 278 13.94 26.36 3.10
N SER A 279 14.06 27.65 2.75
CA SER A 279 14.06 28.11 1.35
C SER A 279 15.30 27.64 0.60
N VAL A 280 16.48 27.79 1.20
CA VAL A 280 17.77 27.42 0.61
C VAL A 280 17.83 25.91 0.33
N ILE A 281 17.37 25.09 1.28
CA ILE A 281 17.35 23.62 1.13
C ILE A 281 16.46 23.19 -0.05
N ARG A 282 15.32 23.88 -0.24
CA ARG A 282 14.41 23.58 -1.36
C ARG A 282 15.00 23.99 -2.70
N GLU A 283 15.67 25.13 -2.75
CA GLU A 283 16.34 25.64 -3.94
C GLU A 283 17.51 24.73 -4.35
N GLU A 284 18.37 24.37 -3.40
CA GLU A 284 19.50 23.47 -3.61
C GLU A 284 19.07 22.10 -4.12
N LEU A 285 18.00 21.54 -3.55
CA LEU A 285 17.47 20.23 -3.97
C LEU A 285 16.53 20.30 -5.19
N GLY A 286 16.20 21.49 -5.68
CA GLY A 286 15.24 21.69 -6.77
C GLY A 286 13.85 21.12 -6.46
N VAL A 287 13.38 21.24 -5.22
CA VAL A 287 12.10 20.67 -4.76
C VAL A 287 11.05 21.76 -4.52
N GLU A 288 9.98 21.71 -5.29
CA GLU A 288 8.81 22.60 -5.13
C GLU A 288 8.12 22.39 -3.78
N PRO A 289 7.56 23.44 -3.12
CA PRO A 289 6.74 23.29 -1.92
C PRO A 289 5.59 22.29 -2.10
N LEU A 290 5.45 21.34 -1.16
CA LEU A 290 4.40 20.30 -1.25
C LEU A 290 2.99 20.88 -1.12
N LEU A 291 2.85 22.03 -0.44
CA LEU A 291 1.55 22.72 -0.36
C LEU A 291 1.07 23.18 -1.75
N LEU A 292 1.96 23.60 -2.64
CA LEU A 292 1.57 23.98 -4.01
C LEU A 292 1.09 22.76 -4.79
N CYS A 293 1.78 21.63 -4.65
CA CYS A 293 1.32 20.35 -5.22
C CYS A 293 -0.08 19.98 -4.71
N VAL A 294 -0.31 20.11 -3.41
CA VAL A 294 -1.61 19.82 -2.79
C VAL A 294 -2.70 20.73 -3.33
N GLU A 295 -2.44 22.05 -3.39
CA GLU A 295 -3.41 23.02 -3.87
C GLU A 295 -3.74 22.81 -5.35
N ARG A 296 -2.76 22.53 -6.21
CA ARG A 296 -3.01 22.21 -7.62
C ARG A 296 -3.89 20.97 -7.79
N SER A 297 -3.63 19.90 -7.06
CA SER A 297 -4.50 18.71 -7.13
C SER A 297 -5.90 18.99 -6.60
N GLN A 298 -6.04 19.79 -5.55
CA GLN A 298 -7.34 20.24 -5.04
C GLN A 298 -8.11 21.04 -6.09
N MET A 299 -7.43 21.93 -6.83
CA MET A 299 -8.03 22.69 -7.91
C MET A 299 -8.41 21.79 -9.09
N ARG A 300 -7.55 20.85 -9.50
CA ARG A 300 -7.88 19.85 -10.54
C ARG A 300 -9.10 19.02 -10.16
N TRP A 301 -9.17 18.59 -8.91
CA TRP A 301 -10.31 17.84 -8.39
C TRP A 301 -11.59 18.68 -8.35
N LEU A 302 -11.52 19.94 -7.88
CA LEU A 302 -12.65 20.87 -7.93
C LEU A 302 -13.14 21.06 -9.37
N GLY A 303 -12.25 21.36 -10.31
CA GLY A 303 -12.60 21.50 -11.72
C GLY A 303 -13.20 20.22 -12.30
N HIS A 304 -12.76 19.03 -11.83
CA HIS A 304 -13.41 17.77 -12.19
C HIS A 304 -14.84 17.70 -11.63
N LEU A 305 -15.05 17.99 -10.36
CA LEU A 305 -16.38 17.97 -9.72
C LEU A 305 -17.37 18.92 -10.40
N VAL A 306 -16.93 20.11 -10.81
CA VAL A 306 -17.79 21.07 -11.50
C VAL A 306 -18.20 20.57 -12.89
N ARG A 307 -17.30 19.86 -13.59
CA ARG A 307 -17.58 19.25 -14.90
C ARG A 307 -18.41 17.97 -14.86
N ILE A 308 -18.62 17.38 -13.67
CA ILE A 308 -19.41 16.16 -13.54
C ILE A 308 -20.88 16.48 -13.89
N PRO A 309 -21.48 15.76 -14.86
CA PRO A 309 -22.86 15.99 -15.25
C PRO A 309 -23.83 15.76 -14.07
N PRO A 310 -25.01 16.40 -14.08
CA PRO A 310 -26.06 16.12 -13.10
C PRO A 310 -26.47 14.63 -13.16
N GLY A 311 -26.87 14.06 -12.02
CA GLY A 311 -27.13 12.61 -11.87
C GLY A 311 -25.98 11.83 -11.23
N CYS A 312 -24.81 12.44 -11.05
CA CYS A 312 -23.65 11.84 -10.41
C CYS A 312 -23.44 12.39 -8.99
N LEU A 313 -23.39 11.49 -7.99
CA LEU A 313 -23.36 11.82 -6.57
C LEU A 313 -22.27 12.83 -6.16
N PRO A 314 -20.99 12.74 -6.59
CA PRO A 314 -19.96 13.68 -6.14
C PRO A 314 -20.25 15.13 -6.53
N GLY A 315 -20.71 15.37 -7.76
CA GLY A 315 -21.09 16.70 -8.23
C GLY A 315 -22.36 17.22 -7.55
N GLU A 316 -23.33 16.34 -7.30
CA GLU A 316 -24.54 16.68 -6.56
C GLU A 316 -24.25 17.08 -5.11
N VAL A 317 -23.36 16.37 -4.42
CA VAL A 317 -22.96 16.68 -3.04
C VAL A 317 -22.24 18.03 -2.96
N LEU A 318 -21.47 18.41 -3.98
CA LEU A 318 -20.83 19.72 -4.05
C LEU A 318 -21.87 20.84 -4.17
N ARG A 319 -22.83 20.68 -5.09
CA ARG A 319 -23.93 21.63 -5.34
C ARG A 319 -24.90 21.69 -4.15
N ALA A 320 -25.10 20.58 -3.45
CA ALA A 320 -25.95 20.51 -2.27
C ALA A 320 -25.46 21.53 -1.21
N CYS A 321 -26.32 22.51 -0.92
CA CYS A 321 -26.16 23.43 0.20
C CYS A 321 -27.05 22.96 1.36
N PRO A 322 -26.63 21.99 2.20
CA PRO A 322 -27.47 21.56 3.30
C PRO A 322 -27.63 22.72 4.29
N PHE A 323 -28.87 23.19 4.41
CA PHE A 323 -29.29 24.27 5.30
C PHE A 323 -29.36 23.76 6.74
N GLY A 324 -28.96 24.59 7.71
CA GLY A 324 -29.06 24.28 9.14
C GLY A 324 -27.79 24.49 9.95
N ARG A 325 -27.94 24.38 11.29
CA ARG A 325 -26.83 24.49 12.25
C ARG A 325 -26.02 23.21 12.29
N ARG A 326 -24.70 23.33 12.45
CA ARG A 326 -23.82 22.17 12.61
C ARG A 326 -23.91 21.59 14.02
N PRO A 327 -23.95 20.25 14.16
CA PRO A 327 -23.85 19.62 15.47
C PRO A 327 -22.55 19.98 16.19
N PRO A 328 -22.56 20.07 17.53
CA PRO A 328 -21.35 20.22 18.33
C PRO A 328 -20.30 19.15 17.99
N GLY A 329 -19.02 19.54 17.99
CA GLY A 329 -17.89 18.62 17.74
C GLY A 329 -17.51 18.39 16.27
N ARG A 330 -18.32 18.83 15.29
CA ARG A 330 -17.92 18.78 13.87
C ARG A 330 -16.96 19.93 13.51
N PRO A 331 -16.00 19.72 12.57
CA PRO A 331 -15.15 20.79 12.08
C PRO A 331 -15.97 21.99 11.58
N ARG A 332 -15.53 23.20 11.94
CA ARG A 332 -16.25 24.44 11.60
C ARG A 332 -16.24 24.68 10.08
N THR A 333 -15.10 24.48 9.43
CA THR A 333 -14.89 24.70 7.99
C THR A 333 -15.23 23.45 7.18
N ARG A 334 -16.00 23.60 6.10
CA ARG A 334 -16.25 22.56 5.10
C ARG A 334 -15.11 22.50 4.09
N TRP A 335 -14.98 21.36 3.43
CA TRP A 335 -14.14 21.26 2.24
C TRP A 335 -14.57 22.27 1.18
N ARG A 336 -15.88 22.41 0.93
CA ARG A 336 -16.45 23.43 0.05
C ARG A 336 -16.02 24.85 0.43
N ASP A 337 -16.27 25.27 1.67
CA ASP A 337 -15.89 26.62 2.13
C ASP A 337 -14.38 26.91 1.93
N TYR A 338 -13.55 25.90 2.20
CA TYR A 338 -12.11 25.98 2.02
C TYR A 338 -11.71 26.10 0.55
N VAL A 339 -12.24 25.22 -0.32
CA VAL A 339 -11.85 25.18 -1.74
C VAL A 339 -12.42 26.37 -2.51
N SER A 340 -13.57 26.91 -2.13
CA SER A 340 -14.10 28.16 -2.68
C SER A 340 -13.17 29.34 -2.36
N ARG A 341 -12.67 29.41 -1.12
CA ARG A 341 -11.68 30.42 -0.76
C ARG A 341 -10.36 30.21 -1.51
N LEU A 342 -9.92 28.97 -1.67
CA LEU A 342 -8.71 28.65 -2.43
C LEU A 342 -8.85 29.05 -3.91
N ALA A 343 -10.00 28.78 -4.52
CA ALA A 343 -10.30 29.17 -5.90
C ALA A 343 -10.30 30.70 -6.06
N TRP A 344 -10.88 31.42 -5.10
CA TRP A 344 -10.81 32.88 -5.05
C TRP A 344 -9.37 33.39 -4.91
N GLU A 345 -8.59 32.84 -3.98
CA GLU A 345 -7.20 33.24 -3.74
C GLU A 345 -6.26 32.94 -4.92
N ARG A 346 -6.51 31.86 -5.68
CA ARG A 346 -5.63 31.40 -6.78
C ARG A 346 -6.07 31.88 -8.16
N LEU A 347 -7.38 31.93 -8.43
CA LEU A 347 -7.94 32.22 -9.74
C LEU A 347 -8.78 33.51 -9.77
N GLY A 348 -9.16 34.07 -8.62
CA GLY A 348 -10.07 35.22 -8.54
C GLY A 348 -11.52 34.89 -8.93
N ILE A 349 -11.87 33.61 -9.04
CA ILE A 349 -13.20 33.17 -9.49
C ILE A 349 -14.05 32.81 -8.27
N PRO A 350 -15.24 33.44 -8.09
CA PRO A 350 -16.17 33.06 -7.05
C PRO A 350 -16.82 31.71 -7.37
N LEU A 351 -17.25 30.96 -6.34
CA LEU A 351 -17.76 29.60 -6.50
C LEU A 351 -18.92 29.51 -7.51
N ASP A 352 -19.76 30.54 -7.57
CA ASP A 352 -20.97 30.59 -8.39
C ASP A 352 -20.67 30.77 -9.89
N GLU A 353 -19.47 31.26 -10.24
CA GLU A 353 -18.99 31.42 -11.63
C GLU A 353 -18.09 30.27 -12.09
N LEU A 354 -17.74 29.32 -11.18
CA LEU A 354 -16.87 28.20 -11.54
C LEU A 354 -17.52 27.27 -12.58
N GLU A 355 -18.85 27.19 -12.64
CA GLU A 355 -19.57 26.41 -13.65
C GLU A 355 -19.34 26.96 -15.06
N GLU A 356 -19.20 28.28 -15.21
CA GLU A 356 -18.94 28.93 -16.49
C GLU A 356 -17.48 28.71 -16.94
N VAL A 357 -16.53 28.73 -16.00
CA VAL A 357 -15.09 28.54 -16.26
C VAL A 357 -14.68 27.06 -16.25
N ALA A 358 -15.60 26.15 -15.91
CA ALA A 358 -15.32 24.71 -15.82
C ALA A 358 -14.90 24.08 -17.16
N GLY A 359 -15.30 24.68 -18.29
CA GLY A 359 -14.94 24.21 -19.64
C GLY A 359 -13.45 24.37 -19.98
N GLU A 360 -12.77 25.34 -19.34
CA GLU A 360 -11.39 25.71 -19.65
C GLU A 360 -10.40 24.87 -18.84
N ARG A 361 -10.01 23.70 -19.34
CA ARG A 361 -9.11 22.76 -18.63
C ARG A 361 -7.77 23.39 -18.19
N GLU A 362 -7.27 24.36 -18.94
CA GLU A 362 -5.99 25.05 -18.66
C GLU A 362 -6.04 25.86 -17.36
N VAL A 363 -7.20 26.43 -17.02
CA VAL A 363 -7.40 27.21 -15.78
C VAL A 363 -7.23 26.34 -14.53
N TRP A 364 -7.52 25.04 -14.65
CA TRP A 364 -7.48 24.09 -13.54
C TRP A 364 -6.20 23.26 -13.48
N ALA A 365 -5.33 23.35 -14.49
CA ALA A 365 -4.10 22.56 -14.59
C ALA A 365 -2.87 23.25 -13.94
N SER A 366 -2.94 24.58 -13.79
CA SER A 366 -1.84 25.49 -13.39
C SER A 366 -1.39 25.34 -11.95
#